data_AF-A0A2K3MFL2-F1
#
_entry.id   AF-A0A2K3MFL2-F1
#
_cell.length_a   1.000
_cell.length_b   1.000
_cell.length_c   1.000
_cell.angle_alpha   90.00
_cell.angle_beta   90.00
_cell.angle_gamma   90.00
#
_symmetry.space_group_name_H-M   'P 1'
#
loop_
_entity.id
_entity.type
_entity.pdbx_description
1 polymer ?
#
loop_
_entity_poly.entity_id
_entity_poly.type
_entity_poly.pdbx_seq_one_letter_code
_entity_poly.pdbx_strand_id
1 'polypeptide(L)'
;MNQPKKSILFLNGLENQIIDFTIFQVVKKVIRIQREFLWGGVKGGRKISWKTVCREKKDGGLSVRDVRVVNFSLLTKWRWRLLQDAPALWKEVLVAKYGRELLYSVTVTYSVIPGVRIASNWWKEICAIEGLVESKNWFSEAITRRILNGASLFWKQVWLGEATLAVVNGACMSWNFIWRRRLFIWEEELVCRLQDLIQGVWFTTEPDRWWWKSEPEGVFSVKLTYSLLLKELNDVVDGMGSEVNVFQQIWRSPAPSKIIAFCWQLLHNRLPTRDNLARCGVLRADDSRG
;
A
#
# COMPACT_ATOMS: atom_id res chain seq x y z
N MET A 1 14.85 15.16 38.91
CA MET A 1 13.88 14.18 38.38
C MET A 1 14.37 13.68 37.03
N ASN A 2 15.04 12.52 37.02
CA ASN A 2 15.68 11.92 35.83
C ASN A 2 15.05 10.55 35.58
N GLN A 3 13.92 10.49 34.86
CA GLN A 3 13.21 9.24 34.54
C GLN A 3 12.71 9.07 33.08
N PRO A 4 13.16 9.81 32.02
CA PRO A 4 12.74 9.46 30.65
C PRO A 4 13.53 8.30 30.03
N LYS A 5 14.81 8.11 30.39
CA LYS A 5 15.69 7.14 29.69
C LYS A 5 15.43 5.67 30.03
N LYS A 6 15.03 5.34 31.27
CA LYS A 6 14.74 3.95 31.68
C LYS A 6 13.44 3.44 31.06
N SER A 7 12.43 4.30 30.96
CA SER A 7 11.12 3.97 30.35
C SER A 7 11.26 3.67 28.85
N ILE A 8 12.10 4.43 28.13
CA ILE A 8 12.37 4.20 26.70
C ILE A 8 13.10 2.86 26.48
N LEU A 9 14.05 2.48 27.35
CA LEU A 9 14.74 1.20 27.26
C LEU A 9 13.82 0.00 27.57
N PHE A 10 12.90 0.16 28.52
CA PHE A 10 11.90 -0.87 28.86
C PHE A 10 10.90 -1.09 27.71
N LEU A 11 10.45 0.00 27.08
CA LEU A 11 9.58 -0.06 25.89
C LEU A 11 10.31 -0.66 24.68
N ASN A 12 11.59 -0.33 24.47
CA ASN A 12 12.41 -0.96 23.42
C ASN A 12 12.58 -2.47 23.64
N GLY A 13 12.73 -2.92 24.89
CA GLY A 13 12.82 -4.35 25.23
C GLY A 13 11.53 -5.12 24.97
N LEU A 14 10.38 -4.53 25.29
CA LEU A 14 9.05 -5.12 25.05
C LEU A 14 8.67 -5.09 23.55
N GLU A 15 9.03 -4.05 22.80
CA GLU A 15 8.81 -4.00 21.34
C GLU A 15 9.67 -5.04 20.59
N ASN A 16 10.91 -5.27 21.01
CA ASN A 16 11.77 -6.29 20.41
C ASN A 16 11.23 -7.72 20.60
N GLN A 17 10.43 -7.96 21.65
CA GLN A 17 9.80 -9.26 21.89
C GLN A 17 8.39 -9.37 21.29
N ILE A 18 7.64 -8.27 21.16
CA ILE A 18 6.23 -8.30 20.74
C ILE A 18 6.04 -7.94 19.25
N ILE A 19 6.93 -7.11 18.68
CA ILE A 19 6.75 -6.51 17.35
C ILE A 19 7.89 -6.87 16.37
N ASP A 20 9.07 -7.27 16.87
CA ASP A 20 10.26 -7.48 16.03
C ASP A 20 10.41 -8.90 15.46
N PHE A 21 9.33 -9.70 15.50
CA PHE A 21 9.21 -10.82 14.57
C PHE A 21 8.97 -10.23 13.18
N THR A 22 10.07 -9.82 12.53
CA THR A 22 10.05 -9.08 11.27
C THR A 22 9.08 -9.75 10.32
N ILE A 23 8.00 -9.05 9.98
CA ILE A 23 6.91 -9.63 9.19
C ILE A 23 7.46 -10.09 7.84
N PHE A 24 8.50 -9.42 7.34
CA PHE A 24 9.29 -9.87 6.20
C PHE A 24 9.85 -11.30 6.32
N GLN A 25 10.36 -11.72 7.48
CA GLN A 25 10.88 -13.08 7.69
C GLN A 25 9.75 -14.11 7.69
N VAL A 26 8.59 -13.76 8.27
CA VAL A 26 7.38 -14.58 8.19
C VAL A 26 6.95 -14.74 6.74
N VAL A 27 6.88 -13.65 5.97
CA VAL A 27 6.53 -13.67 4.56
C VAL A 27 7.47 -14.57 3.76
N LYS A 28 8.79 -14.46 3.98
CA LYS A 28 9.78 -15.36 3.35
C LYS A 28 9.54 -16.82 3.70
N LYS A 29 9.28 -17.14 4.98
CA LYS A 29 9.03 -18.50 5.43
C LYS A 29 7.75 -19.08 4.83
N VAL A 30 6.67 -18.30 4.79
CA VAL A 30 5.41 -18.71 4.17
C VAL A 30 5.58 -18.97 2.68
N ILE A 31 6.23 -18.05 1.95
CA ILE A 31 6.52 -18.23 0.52
C ILE A 31 7.38 -19.48 0.29
N ARG A 32 8.37 -19.73 1.16
CA ARG A 32 9.19 -20.94 1.08
C ARG A 32 8.33 -22.20 1.22
N ILE A 33 7.48 -22.27 2.24
CA ILE A 33 6.58 -23.42 2.46
C ILE A 33 5.65 -23.62 1.26
N GLN A 34 5.05 -22.54 0.72
CA GLN A 34 4.19 -22.63 -0.46
C GLN A 34 4.95 -23.13 -1.71
N ARG A 35 6.22 -22.73 -1.88
CA ARG A 35 7.08 -23.17 -2.97
C ARG A 35 7.55 -24.62 -2.80
N GLU A 36 7.86 -25.04 -1.58
CA GLU A 36 8.20 -26.43 -1.26
C GLU A 36 6.98 -27.35 -1.43
N PHE A 37 5.78 -26.88 -1.09
CA PHE A 37 4.54 -27.63 -1.35
C PHE A 37 4.33 -27.87 -2.85
N LEU A 38 4.47 -26.84 -3.69
CA LEU A 38 4.28 -26.99 -5.15
C LEU A 38 5.44 -27.71 -5.85
N TRP A 39 6.68 -27.49 -5.40
CA TRP A 39 7.88 -27.89 -6.17
C TRP A 39 8.88 -28.73 -5.38
N GLY A 40 8.58 -29.15 -4.16
CA GLY A 40 9.51 -29.88 -3.28
C GLY A 40 9.73 -31.34 -3.68
N GLY A 41 8.75 -31.96 -4.32
CA GLY A 41 8.86 -33.34 -4.83
C GLY A 41 9.47 -33.45 -6.23
N VAL A 42 9.65 -32.34 -6.95
CA VAL A 42 10.13 -32.33 -8.34
C VAL A 42 11.66 -32.17 -8.34
N LYS A 43 12.38 -33.27 -8.56
CA LYS A 43 13.83 -33.27 -8.78
C LYS A 43 14.14 -32.97 -10.24
N GLY A 44 14.76 -31.82 -10.51
CA GLY A 44 15.07 -31.36 -11.87
C GLY A 44 13.86 -30.80 -12.63
N GLY A 45 14.09 -29.91 -13.59
CA GLY A 45 13.04 -29.23 -14.37
C GLY A 45 12.83 -27.76 -14.01
N ARG A 46 12.36 -26.97 -14.99
CA ARG A 46 12.26 -25.52 -14.89
C ARG A 46 10.95 -25.14 -14.19
N LYS A 47 11.04 -24.60 -12.97
CA LYS A 47 9.85 -24.21 -12.18
C LYS A 47 9.14 -23.01 -12.80
N ILE A 48 7.81 -23.00 -12.74
CA ILE A 48 7.00 -21.81 -13.08
C ILE A 48 7.32 -20.71 -12.06
N SER A 49 7.49 -19.48 -12.55
CA SER A 49 7.85 -18.36 -11.67
C SER A 49 6.73 -18.08 -10.67
N TRP A 50 7.10 -17.65 -9.45
CA TRP A 50 6.11 -17.36 -8.41
C TRP A 50 5.13 -16.25 -8.83
N LYS A 51 5.62 -15.25 -9.58
CA LYS A 51 4.79 -14.19 -10.19
C LYS A 51 3.68 -14.80 -11.07
N THR A 52 4.01 -15.80 -11.89
CA THR A 52 3.03 -16.49 -12.76
C THR A 52 2.04 -17.32 -11.94
N VAL A 53 2.52 -18.06 -10.93
CA VAL A 53 1.65 -18.83 -10.02
C VAL A 53 0.60 -17.94 -9.35
N CYS A 54 0.97 -16.70 -9.02
CA CYS A 54 0.07 -15.76 -8.36
C CYS A 54 -0.95 -15.07 -9.27
N ARG A 55 -0.83 -15.22 -10.60
CA ARG A 55 -1.81 -14.66 -11.55
C ARG A 55 -3.16 -15.38 -11.44
N GLU A 56 -4.21 -14.74 -11.93
CA GLU A 56 -5.52 -15.39 -12.03
C GLU A 56 -5.45 -16.61 -12.97
N LYS A 57 -6.36 -17.57 -12.75
CA LYS A 57 -6.45 -18.77 -13.60
C LYS A 57 -6.63 -18.42 -15.07
N LYS A 58 -7.49 -17.45 -15.37
CA LYS A 58 -7.73 -16.97 -16.74
C LYS A 58 -6.47 -16.41 -17.40
N ASP A 59 -5.51 -15.91 -16.61
CA ASP A 59 -4.24 -15.33 -17.08
C ASP A 59 -3.08 -16.34 -16.97
N GLY A 60 -3.41 -17.65 -16.91
CA GLY A 60 -2.45 -18.73 -16.85
C GLY A 60 -1.75 -18.92 -15.50
N GLY A 61 -2.28 -18.37 -14.40
CA GLY A 61 -1.80 -18.64 -13.04
C GLY A 61 -2.63 -19.67 -12.28
N LEU A 62 -2.37 -19.79 -10.97
CA LEU A 62 -3.12 -20.65 -10.05
C LEU A 62 -4.05 -19.86 -9.11
N SER A 63 -4.09 -18.53 -9.25
CA SER A 63 -4.80 -17.61 -8.34
C SER A 63 -4.35 -17.71 -6.88
N VAL A 64 -3.10 -18.13 -6.65
CA VAL A 64 -2.48 -18.13 -5.33
C VAL A 64 -2.22 -16.67 -4.95
N ARG A 65 -2.62 -16.27 -3.74
CA ARG A 65 -2.40 -14.89 -3.28
C ARG A 65 -0.91 -14.63 -3.09
N ASP A 66 -0.37 -13.60 -3.75
CA ASP A 66 0.99 -13.12 -3.46
C ASP A 66 1.06 -12.59 -2.01
N VAL A 67 1.72 -13.37 -1.14
CA VAL A 67 1.85 -13.10 0.30
C VAL A 67 2.55 -11.76 0.55
N ARG A 68 3.43 -11.30 -0.34
CA ARG A 68 4.08 -9.98 -0.21
C ARG A 68 3.07 -8.87 -0.34
N VAL A 69 2.21 -8.95 -1.36
CA VAL A 69 1.16 -7.96 -1.61
C VAL A 69 0.09 -8.01 -0.51
N VAL A 70 -0.24 -9.20 0.00
CA VAL A 70 -1.10 -9.34 1.19
C VAL A 70 -0.47 -8.63 2.38
N ASN A 71 0.83 -8.84 2.64
CA ASN A 71 1.53 -8.18 3.72
C ASN A 71 1.52 -6.66 3.56
N PHE A 72 1.85 -6.14 2.37
CA PHE A 72 1.79 -4.71 2.10
C PHE A 72 0.40 -4.14 2.36
N SER A 73 -0.66 -4.83 1.94
CA SER A 73 -2.05 -4.41 2.20
C SER A 73 -2.37 -4.35 3.70
N LEU A 74 -1.83 -5.28 4.50
CA LEU A 74 -1.98 -5.28 5.95
C LEU A 74 -1.17 -4.16 6.61
N LEU A 75 0.06 -3.93 6.17
CA LEU A 75 0.88 -2.80 6.62
C LEU A 75 0.20 -1.46 6.28
N THR A 76 -0.41 -1.34 5.10
CA THR A 76 -1.21 -0.16 4.72
C THR A 76 -2.40 0.01 5.66
N LYS A 77 -3.04 -1.08 6.09
CA LYS A 77 -4.12 -1.01 7.11
C LYS A 77 -3.61 -0.40 8.41
N TRP A 78 -2.42 -0.76 8.85
CA TRP A 78 -1.80 -0.19 10.05
C TRP A 78 -1.48 1.30 9.85
N ARG A 79 -0.92 1.67 8.71
CA ARG A 79 -0.69 3.07 8.34
C ARG A 79 -1.98 3.88 8.32
N TRP A 80 -3.04 3.34 7.69
CA TRP A 80 -4.37 3.95 7.68
C TRP A 80 -4.93 4.13 9.09
N ARG A 81 -4.84 3.09 9.94
CA ARG A 81 -5.31 3.15 11.32
C ARG A 81 -4.58 4.20 12.14
N LEU A 82 -3.30 4.44 11.87
CA LEU A 82 -2.52 5.47 12.56
C LEU A 82 -3.11 6.86 12.33
N LEU A 83 -3.58 7.13 11.11
CA LEU A 83 -4.20 8.40 10.72
C LEU A 83 -5.60 8.61 11.32
N GLN A 84 -6.32 7.55 11.68
CA GLN A 84 -7.65 7.68 12.28
C GLN A 84 -7.58 8.27 13.69
N ASP A 85 -8.61 9.00 14.11
CA ASP A 85 -8.63 9.67 15.42
C ASP A 85 -8.97 8.73 16.60
N ALA A 86 -9.21 7.45 16.35
CA ALA A 86 -9.51 6.47 17.39
C ALA A 86 -8.30 6.25 18.34
N PRO A 87 -8.48 6.36 19.66
CA PRO A 87 -7.40 6.14 20.62
C PRO A 87 -6.96 4.68 20.62
N ALA A 88 -5.65 4.43 20.74
CA ALA A 88 -5.09 3.09 20.89
C ALA A 88 -3.69 3.14 21.49
N LEU A 89 -3.41 2.24 22.43
CA LEU A 89 -2.12 2.21 23.15
C LEU A 89 -0.90 2.10 22.21
N TRP A 90 -1.00 1.34 21.12
CA TRP A 90 0.08 1.23 20.15
C TRP A 90 0.38 2.56 19.44
N LYS A 91 -0.61 3.45 19.28
CA LYS A 91 -0.39 4.80 18.74
C LYS A 91 0.35 5.67 19.75
N GLU A 92 0.00 5.58 21.02
CA GLU A 92 0.67 6.33 22.09
C GLU A 92 2.14 5.96 22.18
N VAL A 93 2.46 4.66 22.07
CA VAL A 93 3.86 4.18 22.03
C VAL A 93 4.59 4.76 20.81
N LEU A 94 3.98 4.71 19.63
CA LEU A 94 4.57 5.29 18.41
C LEU A 94 4.80 6.80 18.54
N VAL A 95 3.81 7.54 19.05
CA VAL A 95 3.90 8.99 19.25
C VAL A 95 4.97 9.34 20.27
N ALA A 96 5.07 8.59 21.37
CA ALA A 96 6.11 8.78 22.38
C ALA A 96 7.52 8.53 21.83
N LYS A 97 7.67 7.58 20.91
CA LYS A 97 8.97 7.17 20.35
C LYS A 97 9.40 8.00 19.14
N TYR A 98 8.47 8.36 18.27
CA TYR A 98 8.75 8.96 16.95
C TYR A 98 8.17 10.36 16.76
N GLY A 99 7.36 10.85 17.71
CA GLY A 99 6.79 12.20 17.70
C GLY A 99 5.34 12.28 17.26
N ARG A 100 4.70 13.42 17.56
CA ARG A 100 3.27 13.69 17.28
C ARG A 100 2.95 13.93 15.81
N GLU A 101 3.94 14.33 15.01
CA GLU A 101 3.77 14.59 13.56
C GLU A 101 3.26 13.36 12.79
N LEU A 102 3.45 12.16 13.33
CA LEU A 102 2.99 10.90 12.75
C LEU A 102 1.47 10.80 12.56
N LEU A 103 0.70 11.50 13.39
CA LEU A 103 -0.76 11.44 13.38
C LEU A 103 -1.37 12.29 12.24
N TYR A 104 -0.61 13.28 11.78
CA TYR A 104 -1.11 14.28 10.83
C TYR A 104 -0.42 14.19 9.46
N SER A 105 0.78 13.60 9.39
CA SER A 105 1.50 13.51 8.13
C SER A 105 1.01 12.37 7.24
N VAL A 106 0.54 12.72 6.05
CA VAL A 106 0.29 11.79 4.92
C VAL A 106 1.57 11.12 4.47
N THR A 107 2.65 11.90 4.47
CA THR A 107 3.98 11.51 3.97
C THR A 107 4.91 11.31 5.17
N VAL A 108 5.24 10.07 5.45
CA VAL A 108 6.28 9.71 6.40
C VAL A 108 7.52 9.35 5.58
N THR A 109 8.13 10.37 4.99
CA THR A 109 9.39 10.20 4.27
C THR A 109 10.50 9.87 5.27
N TYR A 110 11.36 8.93 4.88
CA TYR A 110 12.55 8.52 5.63
C TYR A 110 13.45 9.68 6.07
N SER A 111 13.37 10.83 5.39
CA SER A 111 14.15 12.03 5.66
C SER A 111 13.59 12.92 6.78
N VAL A 112 12.33 12.76 7.19
CA VAL A 112 11.64 13.71 8.08
C VAL A 112 11.55 13.23 9.53
N ILE A 113 11.77 11.94 9.82
CA ILE A 113 11.68 11.41 11.19
C ILE A 113 13.07 11.36 11.88
N PRO A 114 13.30 12.07 12.99
CA PRO A 114 14.47 11.87 13.82
C PRO A 114 14.57 10.42 14.32
N GLY A 115 15.73 9.78 14.15
CA GLY A 115 15.98 8.45 14.75
C GLY A 115 15.59 7.24 13.91
N VAL A 116 15.36 7.38 12.59
CA VAL A 116 15.10 6.24 11.66
C VAL A 116 16.10 5.09 11.79
N ARG A 117 17.39 5.39 12.05
CA ARG A 117 18.40 4.34 12.26
C ARG A 117 18.06 3.43 13.45
N ILE A 118 17.45 4.00 14.49
CA ILE A 118 17.06 3.37 15.76
C ILE A 118 15.60 2.87 15.70
N ALA A 119 14.89 3.10 14.59
CA ALA A 119 13.52 2.63 14.45
C ALA A 119 13.44 1.10 14.38
N SER A 120 12.34 0.55 14.91
CA SER A 120 12.03 -0.88 14.80
C SER A 120 11.86 -1.27 13.35
N ASN A 121 12.12 -2.54 13.02
CA ASN A 121 11.99 -3.02 11.65
C ASN A 121 10.55 -2.92 11.15
N TRP A 122 9.57 -3.19 12.01
CA TRP A 122 8.16 -3.00 11.68
C TRP A 122 7.83 -1.56 11.30
N TRP A 123 8.32 -0.57 12.05
CA TRP A 123 8.10 0.84 11.70
C TRP A 123 8.75 1.19 10.37
N LYS A 124 9.96 0.70 10.12
CA LYS A 124 10.66 0.86 8.83
C LYS A 124 9.86 0.24 7.67
N GLU A 125 9.21 -0.91 7.87
CA GLU A 125 8.32 -1.53 6.88
C GLU A 125 7.06 -0.69 6.63
N ILE A 126 6.48 -0.05 7.65
CA ILE A 126 5.35 0.87 7.47
C ILE A 126 5.75 2.12 6.67
N CYS A 127 6.91 2.71 6.95
CA CYS A 127 7.40 3.86 6.19
C CYS A 127 7.73 3.48 4.74
N ALA A 128 8.19 2.25 4.49
CA ALA A 128 8.52 1.75 3.16
C ALA A 128 7.31 1.70 2.21
N ILE A 129 6.09 1.68 2.74
CA ILE A 129 4.85 1.55 1.96
C ILE A 129 4.75 2.64 0.88
N GLU A 130 5.15 3.87 1.20
CA GLU A 130 5.04 5.02 0.31
C GLU A 130 5.90 4.88 -0.96
N GLY A 131 6.99 4.11 -0.87
CA GLY A 131 7.91 3.83 -1.97
C GLY A 131 7.68 2.49 -2.67
N LEU A 132 6.55 1.82 -2.45
CA LEU A 132 6.26 0.53 -3.10
C LEU A 132 6.07 0.66 -4.62
N VAL A 133 5.52 1.79 -5.07
CA VAL A 133 5.29 2.07 -6.49
C VAL A 133 6.33 3.10 -6.92
N GLU A 134 7.26 2.71 -7.78
CA GLU A 134 8.42 3.55 -8.13
C GLU A 134 8.03 4.87 -8.81
N SER A 135 6.90 4.88 -9.53
CA SER A 135 6.45 6.04 -10.29
C SER A 135 5.76 7.13 -9.46
N LYS A 136 5.25 6.80 -8.26
CA LYS A 136 4.38 7.71 -7.49
C LYS A 136 4.22 7.31 -6.02
N ASN A 137 3.87 8.28 -5.17
CA ASN A 137 3.40 7.98 -3.81
C ASN A 137 1.92 7.54 -3.85
N TRP A 138 1.71 6.27 -4.20
CA TRP A 138 0.38 5.67 -4.34
C TRP A 138 -0.47 5.79 -3.06
N PHE A 139 0.14 5.79 -1.88
CA PHE A 139 -0.57 5.89 -0.61
C PHE A 139 -1.14 7.30 -0.40
N SER A 140 -0.34 8.33 -0.68
CA SER A 140 -0.78 9.73 -0.65
C SER A 140 -1.91 9.97 -1.67
N GLU A 141 -1.82 9.38 -2.85
CA GLU A 141 -2.90 9.43 -3.84
C GLU A 141 -4.17 8.71 -3.37
N ALA A 142 -4.04 7.60 -2.65
CA ALA A 142 -5.16 6.78 -2.20
C ALA A 142 -5.95 7.39 -1.02
N ILE A 143 -5.40 8.39 -0.32
CA ILE A 143 -6.04 9.03 0.82
C ILE A 143 -6.33 10.51 0.58
N THR A 144 -7.31 11.05 1.29
CA THR A 144 -7.54 12.49 1.38
C THR A 144 -8.06 12.86 2.76
N ARG A 145 -7.75 14.06 3.23
CA ARG A 145 -8.35 14.60 4.46
C ARG A 145 -9.65 15.28 4.06
N ARG A 146 -10.78 14.80 4.57
CA ARG A 146 -12.06 15.50 4.46
C ARG A 146 -12.17 16.47 5.63
N ILE A 147 -12.17 17.75 5.30
CA ILE A 147 -12.50 18.84 6.23
C ILE A 147 -14.03 18.85 6.32
N LEU A 148 -14.57 18.48 7.48
CA LEU A 148 -16.00 18.33 7.74
C LEU A 148 -16.48 19.45 8.65
N ASN A 149 -16.01 19.52 9.90
CA ASN A 149 -16.40 20.60 10.82
C ASN A 149 -15.46 21.81 10.77
N GLY A 150 -14.41 21.76 9.96
CA GLY A 150 -13.48 22.89 9.82
C GLY A 150 -12.80 23.23 11.14
N ALA A 151 -12.64 22.26 12.05
CA ALA A 151 -12.03 22.46 13.35
C ALA A 151 -10.53 22.80 13.26
N SER A 152 -9.94 22.70 12.08
CA SER A 152 -8.59 23.21 11.80
C SER A 152 -8.42 24.66 12.29
N LEU A 153 -7.36 24.88 13.06
CA LEU A 153 -6.99 26.21 13.54
C LEU A 153 -6.64 27.16 12.38
N PHE A 154 -6.28 26.63 11.20
CA PHE A 154 -5.89 27.42 10.03
C PHE A 154 -6.91 28.51 9.68
N TRP A 155 -8.21 28.17 9.62
CA TRP A 155 -9.26 29.11 9.23
C TRP A 155 -9.67 30.04 10.38
N LYS A 156 -9.43 29.61 11.63
CA LYS A 156 -9.76 30.32 12.87
C LYS A 156 -8.62 31.20 13.39
N GLN A 157 -7.45 31.16 12.75
CA GLN A 157 -6.32 32.00 13.09
C GLN A 157 -6.47 33.38 12.46
N VAL A 158 -5.93 34.40 13.14
CA VAL A 158 -5.84 35.75 12.62
C VAL A 158 -4.63 35.83 11.70
N TRP A 159 -4.87 36.02 10.41
CA TRP A 159 -3.81 36.11 9.39
C TRP A 159 -3.35 37.55 9.18
N LEU A 160 -4.30 38.50 9.26
CA LEU A 160 -4.06 39.90 9.00
C LEU A 160 -5.03 40.79 9.78
N GLY A 161 -4.50 41.79 10.47
CA GLY A 161 -5.29 42.67 11.33
C GLY A 161 -5.82 41.90 12.55
N GLU A 162 -7.13 41.99 12.80
CA GLU A 162 -7.81 41.33 13.91
C GLU A 162 -8.84 40.28 13.44
N ALA A 163 -8.91 40.01 12.13
CA ALA A 163 -9.90 39.11 11.55
C ALA A 163 -9.34 37.72 11.24
N THR A 164 -10.15 36.70 11.47
CA THR A 164 -9.87 35.32 11.04
C THR A 164 -10.18 35.14 9.56
N LEU A 165 -9.56 34.13 8.94
CA LEU A 165 -9.79 33.84 7.52
C LEU A 165 -11.23 33.37 7.23
N ALA A 166 -11.86 32.76 8.23
CA ALA A 166 -13.27 32.40 8.18
C ALA A 166 -13.95 32.62 9.53
N VAL A 167 -15.22 33.01 9.48
CA VAL A 167 -16.10 33.20 10.63
C VAL A 167 -17.16 32.10 10.61
N VAL A 168 -17.33 31.40 11.72
CA VAL A 168 -18.29 30.30 11.85
C VAL A 168 -19.54 30.81 12.58
N ASN A 169 -20.65 30.90 11.88
CA ASN A 169 -21.96 31.29 12.40
C ASN A 169 -22.87 30.05 12.43
N GLY A 170 -22.86 29.32 13.55
CA GLY A 170 -23.58 28.04 13.66
C GLY A 170 -22.95 26.97 12.74
N ALA A 171 -23.74 26.43 11.80
CA ALA A 171 -23.27 25.45 10.81
C ALA A 171 -22.72 26.09 9.52
N CYS A 172 -22.82 27.41 9.36
CA CYS A 172 -22.39 28.11 8.15
C CYS A 172 -21.07 28.84 8.39
N MET A 173 -20.07 28.57 7.56
CA MET A 173 -18.79 29.28 7.58
C MET A 173 -18.77 30.34 6.47
N SER A 174 -18.53 31.59 6.84
CA SER A 174 -18.36 32.71 5.91
C SER A 174 -16.89 33.10 5.79
N TRP A 175 -16.41 33.29 4.57
CA TRP A 175 -15.03 33.66 4.28
C TRP A 175 -14.80 35.16 4.44
N ASN A 176 -13.73 35.53 5.13
CA ASN A 176 -13.35 36.92 5.35
C ASN A 176 -11.95 37.17 4.76
N PHE A 177 -11.89 37.52 3.48
CA PHE A 177 -10.64 37.81 2.79
C PHE A 177 -10.25 39.29 2.93
N ILE A 178 -9.23 39.55 3.75
CA ILE A 178 -8.64 40.89 3.91
C ILE A 178 -7.26 40.93 3.24
N TRP A 179 -7.07 41.89 2.34
CA TRP A 179 -5.83 42.04 1.57
C TRP A 179 -5.00 43.23 2.09
N ARG A 180 -3.67 43.07 2.12
CA ARG A 180 -2.72 44.13 2.58
C ARG A 180 -2.69 45.36 1.68
N ARG A 181 -3.03 45.17 0.40
CA ARG A 181 -3.09 46.20 -0.63
C ARG A 181 -4.21 45.88 -1.61
N ARG A 182 -4.53 46.82 -2.50
CA ARG A 182 -5.39 46.53 -3.65
C ARG A 182 -4.76 45.42 -4.50
N LEU A 183 -5.60 44.49 -4.94
CA LEU A 183 -5.21 43.41 -5.83
C LEU A 183 -4.85 43.99 -7.20
N PHE A 184 -3.88 43.37 -7.86
CA PHE A 184 -3.68 43.60 -9.28
C PHE A 184 -4.73 42.81 -10.08
N ILE A 185 -4.98 43.23 -11.33
CA ILE A 185 -6.01 42.62 -12.20
C ILE A 185 -5.83 41.09 -12.33
N TRP A 186 -4.59 40.60 -12.44
CA TRP A 186 -4.31 39.16 -12.52
C TRP A 186 -4.51 38.41 -11.19
N GLU A 187 -4.45 39.12 -10.05
CA GLU A 187 -4.74 38.55 -8.73
C GLU A 187 -6.25 38.46 -8.48
N GLU A 188 -7.05 39.38 -9.05
CA GLU A 188 -8.51 39.32 -8.99
C GLU A 188 -9.03 38.02 -9.63
N GLU A 189 -8.48 37.62 -10.78
CA GLU A 189 -8.83 36.35 -11.44
C GLU A 189 -8.47 35.12 -10.58
N LEU A 190 -7.37 35.18 -9.83
CA LEU A 190 -6.99 34.12 -8.88
C LEU A 190 -7.97 34.05 -7.69
N VAL A 191 -8.42 35.20 -7.19
CA VAL A 191 -9.37 35.27 -6.08
C VAL A 191 -10.75 34.77 -6.51
N CYS A 192 -11.24 35.13 -7.70
CA CYS A 192 -12.49 34.59 -8.23
C CYS A 192 -12.44 33.06 -8.31
N ARG A 193 -11.37 32.50 -8.89
CA ARG A 193 -11.17 31.04 -8.94
C ARG A 193 -11.13 30.40 -7.56
N LEU A 194 -10.47 31.04 -6.59
CA LEU A 194 -10.44 30.56 -5.21
C LEU A 194 -11.84 30.56 -4.59
N GLN A 195 -12.62 31.62 -4.79
CA GLN A 195 -13.98 31.74 -4.30
C GLN A 195 -14.88 30.65 -4.89
N ASP A 196 -14.80 30.40 -6.20
CA ASP A 196 -15.55 29.34 -6.88
C ASP A 196 -15.21 27.95 -6.32
N LEU A 197 -13.92 27.66 -6.11
CA LEU A 197 -13.45 26.39 -5.54
C LEU A 197 -13.97 26.17 -4.12
N ILE A 198 -14.09 27.24 -3.34
CA ILE A 198 -14.42 27.19 -1.93
C ILE A 198 -15.95 27.24 -1.70
N GLN A 199 -16.71 27.89 -2.58
CA GLN A 199 -18.16 28.08 -2.43
C GLN A 199 -18.94 26.75 -2.38
N GLY A 200 -18.41 25.70 -3.02
CA GLY A 200 -18.98 24.35 -2.99
C GLY A 200 -18.69 23.54 -1.72
N VAL A 201 -17.92 24.08 -0.77
CA VAL A 201 -17.52 23.36 0.45
C VAL A 201 -18.54 23.61 1.56
N TRP A 202 -19.32 22.57 1.87
CA TRP A 202 -20.26 22.59 2.99
C TRP A 202 -19.63 21.95 4.22
N PHE A 203 -19.66 22.66 5.34
CA PHE A 203 -19.24 22.13 6.62
C PHE A 203 -20.39 21.34 7.26
N THR A 204 -20.03 20.29 7.98
CA THR A 204 -20.96 19.45 8.74
C THR A 204 -20.56 19.49 10.22
N THR A 205 -21.41 19.01 11.12
CA THR A 205 -21.07 18.89 12.55
C THR A 205 -20.09 17.75 12.83
N GLU A 206 -19.84 16.88 11.86
CA GLU A 206 -18.96 15.73 11.97
C GLU A 206 -17.47 16.13 12.06
N PRO A 207 -16.65 15.44 12.86
CA PRO A 207 -15.22 15.73 12.95
C PRO A 207 -14.51 15.49 11.62
N ASP A 208 -13.51 16.34 11.31
CA ASP A 208 -12.59 16.11 10.21
C ASP A 208 -12.01 14.69 10.27
N ARG A 209 -11.92 13.99 9.13
CA ARG A 209 -11.41 12.62 9.08
C ARG A 209 -10.66 12.32 7.80
N TRP A 210 -9.77 11.34 7.87
CA TRP A 210 -9.17 10.78 6.66
C TRP A 210 -10.19 9.93 5.90
N TRP A 211 -10.08 9.95 4.59
CA TRP A 211 -10.98 9.27 3.66
C TRP A 211 -10.18 8.44 2.67
N TRP A 212 -10.54 7.17 2.55
CA TRP A 212 -9.94 6.27 1.57
C TRP A 212 -10.63 6.46 0.21
N LYS A 213 -9.92 7.02 -0.78
CA LYS A 213 -10.53 7.43 -2.07
C LYS A 213 -11.07 6.26 -2.89
N SER A 214 -10.47 5.07 -2.74
CA SER A 214 -10.87 3.91 -3.56
C SER A 214 -12.21 3.29 -3.16
N GLU A 215 -12.81 3.74 -2.05
CA GLU A 215 -14.02 3.14 -1.46
C GLU A 215 -15.12 4.21 -1.31
N PRO A 216 -16.37 3.94 -1.71
CA PRO A 216 -17.47 4.91 -1.66
C PRO A 216 -17.77 5.44 -0.26
N GLU A 217 -17.57 4.61 0.76
CA GLU A 217 -17.78 4.96 2.18
C GLU A 217 -16.54 5.54 2.85
N GLY A 218 -15.41 5.63 2.12
CA GLY A 218 -14.15 6.15 2.66
C GLY A 218 -13.46 5.21 3.66
N VAL A 219 -13.96 3.99 3.82
CA VAL A 219 -13.44 2.98 4.75
C VAL A 219 -12.35 2.15 4.07
N PHE A 220 -11.26 1.89 4.78
CA PHE A 220 -10.18 1.06 4.27
C PHE A 220 -10.57 -0.42 4.17
N SER A 221 -10.30 -1.04 3.02
CA SER A 221 -10.46 -2.47 2.76
C SER A 221 -9.16 -3.13 2.34
N VAL A 222 -8.69 -4.11 3.13
CA VAL A 222 -7.49 -4.91 2.78
C VAL A 222 -7.67 -5.60 1.42
N LYS A 223 -8.89 -6.02 1.09
CA LYS A 223 -9.19 -6.71 -0.17
C LYS A 223 -9.00 -5.80 -1.37
N LEU A 224 -9.55 -4.58 -1.33
CA LEU A 224 -9.40 -3.65 -2.46
C LEU A 224 -7.98 -3.09 -2.53
N THR A 225 -7.35 -2.78 -1.40
CA THR A 225 -5.93 -2.37 -1.38
C THR A 225 -5.04 -3.44 -1.98
N TYR A 226 -5.30 -4.72 -1.69
CA TYR A 226 -4.58 -5.82 -2.33
C TYR A 226 -4.75 -5.82 -3.84
N SER A 227 -5.98 -5.69 -4.34
CA SER A 227 -6.25 -5.66 -5.78
C SER A 227 -5.60 -4.46 -6.47
N LEU A 228 -5.57 -3.29 -5.82
CA LEU A 228 -4.90 -2.09 -6.30
C LEU A 228 -3.38 -2.30 -6.36
N LEU A 229 -2.77 -2.70 -5.24
CA LEU A 229 -1.33 -2.96 -5.17
C LEU A 229 -0.89 -4.06 -6.12
N LEU A 230 -1.71 -5.10 -6.31
CA LEU A 230 -1.40 -6.17 -7.25
C LEU A 230 -1.33 -5.65 -8.70
N LYS A 231 -2.15 -4.66 -9.06
CA LYS A 231 -2.13 -4.01 -10.38
C LYS A 231 -0.94 -3.07 -10.54
N GLU A 232 -0.62 -2.29 -9.50
CA GLU A 232 0.49 -1.34 -9.52
C GLU A 232 1.86 -2.04 -9.50
N LEU A 233 2.00 -3.16 -8.76
CA LEU A 233 3.27 -3.87 -8.57
C LEU A 233 3.54 -4.96 -9.62
N ASN A 234 2.49 -5.49 -10.24
CA ASN A 234 2.69 -6.31 -11.41
C ASN A 234 2.66 -5.38 -12.61
N ASP A 235 3.85 -5.00 -13.11
CA ASP A 235 3.98 -4.42 -14.44
C ASP A 235 3.02 -5.17 -15.35
N VAL A 236 2.10 -4.41 -15.96
CA VAL A 236 1.17 -4.93 -16.94
C VAL A 236 2.04 -5.52 -18.04
N VAL A 237 2.28 -6.84 -17.97
CA VAL A 237 2.70 -7.60 -19.13
C VAL A 237 1.44 -7.71 -19.95
N ASP A 238 1.13 -6.60 -20.63
CA ASP A 238 0.12 -6.54 -21.67
C ASP A 238 0.72 -7.37 -22.81
N GLY A 239 0.25 -8.60 -22.94
CA GLY A 239 0.93 -9.54 -23.82
C GLY A 239 0.47 -10.95 -23.60
N MET A 240 -0.76 -11.23 -24.04
CA MET A 240 -1.17 -12.44 -24.76
C MET A 240 -2.70 -12.54 -24.75
N GLY A 241 -3.38 -11.62 -25.44
CA GLY A 241 -4.85 -11.69 -25.63
C GLY A 241 -5.32 -13.00 -26.28
N SER A 242 -4.42 -13.73 -26.96
CA SER A 242 -4.69 -15.07 -27.51
C SER A 242 -4.59 -16.21 -26.49
N GLU A 243 -3.70 -16.15 -25.48
CA GLU A 243 -3.53 -17.23 -24.49
C GLU A 243 -4.55 -17.17 -23.34
N VAL A 244 -5.09 -15.99 -23.02
CA VAL A 244 -6.13 -15.83 -21.98
C VAL A 244 -7.33 -16.74 -22.24
N ASN A 245 -7.70 -16.93 -23.51
CA ASN A 245 -8.79 -17.81 -23.91
C ASN A 245 -8.43 -19.30 -23.65
N VAL A 246 -7.20 -19.72 -23.97
CA VAL A 246 -6.75 -21.10 -23.82
C VAL A 246 -6.67 -21.50 -22.35
N PHE A 247 -6.10 -20.65 -21.48
CA PHE A 247 -6.04 -20.95 -20.05
C PHE A 247 -7.43 -21.03 -19.42
N GLN A 248 -8.35 -20.12 -19.79
CA GLN A 248 -9.72 -20.17 -19.29
C GLN A 248 -10.44 -21.47 -19.67
N GLN A 249 -10.23 -21.97 -20.89
CA GLN A 249 -10.80 -23.25 -21.34
C GLN A 249 -10.23 -24.44 -20.57
N ILE A 250 -8.91 -24.49 -20.36
CA ILE A 250 -8.27 -25.58 -19.62
C ILE A 250 -8.76 -25.65 -18.18
N TRP A 251 -8.89 -24.51 -17.50
CA TRP A 251 -9.38 -24.47 -16.11
C TRP A 251 -10.87 -24.79 -15.97
N ARG A 252 -11.66 -24.64 -17.04
CA ARG A 252 -13.08 -25.00 -17.09
C ARG A 252 -13.32 -26.45 -17.55
N SER A 253 -12.28 -27.12 -18.04
CA SER A 253 -12.37 -28.48 -18.55
C SER A 253 -12.87 -29.46 -17.47
N PRO A 254 -13.73 -30.43 -17.83
CA PRO A 254 -14.13 -31.51 -16.91
C PRO A 254 -13.02 -32.55 -16.67
N ALA A 255 -11.85 -32.39 -17.28
CA ALA A 255 -10.75 -33.33 -17.15
C ALA A 255 -10.24 -33.44 -15.70
N PRO A 256 -9.65 -34.57 -15.30
CA PRO A 256 -9.06 -34.73 -13.97
C PRO A 256 -7.99 -33.67 -13.68
N SER A 257 -7.90 -33.22 -12.42
CA SER A 257 -7.00 -32.14 -11.98
C SER A 257 -5.52 -32.36 -12.36
N LYS A 258 -5.06 -33.62 -12.36
CA LYS A 258 -3.70 -33.99 -12.80
C LYS A 258 -3.46 -33.67 -14.28
N ILE A 259 -4.46 -33.88 -15.14
CA ILE A 259 -4.38 -33.60 -16.57
C ILE A 259 -4.37 -32.08 -16.80
N ILE A 260 -5.26 -31.36 -16.12
CA ILE A 260 -5.30 -29.88 -16.17
C ILE A 260 -3.94 -29.30 -15.74
N ALA A 261 -3.37 -29.78 -14.63
CA ALA A 261 -2.05 -29.34 -14.15
C ALA A 261 -0.93 -29.65 -15.15
N PHE A 262 -0.97 -30.82 -15.79
CA PHE A 262 -0.01 -31.20 -16.84
C PHE A 262 -0.11 -30.26 -18.07
N CYS A 263 -1.33 -30.03 -18.59
CA CYS A 263 -1.55 -29.12 -19.71
C CYS A 263 -1.12 -27.68 -19.39
N TRP A 264 -1.40 -27.22 -18.16
CA TRP A 264 -0.93 -25.92 -17.69
C TRP A 264 0.61 -25.83 -17.67
N GLN A 265 1.31 -26.85 -17.18
CA GLN A 265 2.79 -26.90 -17.24
C GLN A 265 3.33 -26.96 -18.67
N LEU A 266 2.64 -27.67 -19.57
CA LEU A 266 2.96 -27.75 -20.99
C LEU A 266 2.89 -26.36 -21.64
N LEU A 267 1.80 -25.62 -21.44
CA LEU A 267 1.63 -24.28 -22.01
C LEU A 267 2.68 -23.28 -21.51
N HIS A 268 3.11 -23.40 -20.26
CA HIS A 268 4.24 -22.60 -19.74
C HIS A 268 5.61 -23.06 -20.24
N ASN A 269 5.66 -24.09 -21.08
CA ASN A 269 6.85 -24.77 -21.59
C ASN A 269 7.79 -25.22 -20.45
N ARG A 270 7.22 -25.90 -19.44
CA ARG A 270 7.94 -26.32 -18.21
C ARG A 270 8.03 -27.83 -18.02
N LEU A 271 7.55 -28.61 -18.97
CA LEU A 271 7.75 -30.04 -18.96
C LEU A 271 9.22 -30.38 -19.27
N PRO A 272 9.77 -31.45 -18.67
CA PRO A 272 11.14 -31.90 -18.89
C PRO A 272 11.28 -32.62 -20.24
N THR A 273 11.04 -31.90 -21.34
CA THR A 273 11.34 -32.37 -22.70
C THR A 273 12.84 -32.30 -22.97
N ARG A 274 13.35 -33.05 -23.96
CA ARG A 274 14.77 -33.06 -24.31
C ARG A 274 15.31 -31.64 -24.56
N ASP A 275 14.59 -30.84 -25.33
CA ASP A 275 14.96 -29.45 -25.64
C ASP A 275 14.97 -28.57 -24.39
N ASN A 276 14.00 -28.73 -23.48
CA ASN A 276 13.97 -27.99 -22.23
C ASN A 276 15.09 -28.42 -21.27
N LEU A 277 15.43 -29.71 -21.23
CA LEU A 277 16.53 -30.23 -20.42
C LEU A 277 17.88 -29.75 -20.96
N ALA A 278 18.09 -29.73 -22.28
CA ALA A 278 19.26 -29.14 -22.93
C ALA A 278 19.37 -27.64 -22.64
N ARG A 279 18.27 -26.89 -22.78
CA ARG A 279 18.20 -25.46 -22.48
C ARG A 279 18.38 -25.15 -20.98
N CYS A 280 18.15 -26.11 -20.10
CA CYS A 280 18.42 -26.01 -18.66
C CYS A 280 19.85 -26.46 -18.28
N GLY A 281 20.67 -26.89 -19.24
CA GLY A 281 22.03 -27.39 -19.01
C GLY A 281 22.09 -28.77 -18.35
N VAL A 282 21.01 -29.54 -18.40
CA VAL A 282 20.93 -30.90 -17.83
C VAL A 282 21.44 -31.94 -18.81
N LEU A 283 21.16 -31.78 -20.11
CA LEU A 283 21.71 -32.61 -21.18
C LEU A 283 22.89 -31.88 -21.85
N ARG A 284 23.95 -32.60 -22.18
CA ARG A 284 25.07 -32.07 -22.98
C ARG A 284 24.66 -32.09 -24.46
N ALA A 285 25.14 -31.13 -25.25
CA ALA A 285 24.80 -30.99 -26.67
C ALA A 285 25.16 -32.23 -27.54
N ASP A 286 25.98 -33.14 -27.01
CA ASP A 286 26.50 -34.32 -27.72
C ASP A 286 25.61 -35.56 -27.65
N ASP A 287 24.49 -35.56 -26.92
CA ASP A 287 23.53 -36.69 -26.89
C ASP A 287 22.60 -36.71 -28.13
N SER A 288 23.06 -36.11 -29.24
CA SER A 288 22.28 -35.87 -30.47
C SER A 288 22.44 -36.96 -31.54
N ARG A 289 22.80 -38.20 -31.17
CA ARG A 289 22.73 -39.37 -32.06
C ARG A 289 21.95 -40.52 -31.43
N GLY A 290 20.80 -40.81 -32.03
CA GLY A 290 19.89 -41.91 -31.68
C GLY A 290 18.54 -41.67 -32.34
#